data_AF-H1VXJ3-F1
#
_entry.id   AF-H1VXJ3-F1
#
_cell.length_a   1.000
_cell.length_b   1.000
_cell.length_c   1.000
_cell.angle_alpha   90.00
_cell.angle_beta   90.00
_cell.angle_gamma   90.00
#
_symmetry.space_group_name_H-M   'P 1'
#
loop_
_entity.id
_entity.type
_entity.pdbx_description
1 polymer ?
#
loop_
_entity_poly.entity_id
_entity_poly.type
_entity_poly.pdbx_seq_one_letter_code
_entity_poly.pdbx_strand_id
1 'polypeptide(L)'
;MKVFTALAAWTVTSACLNVPVARQLLGGICARDTADLGERLSPTAKIYQPGTAEFITASTRWSNLNAPKPNLVVVPGTENDVVETVKFANEKSLPFLAYNGMHGAITTLGKMESGVEIYINQLSGVEVASDGKTAKIGGGTRSKLVTDTLWEAGKQTGEF
;
A
#
# COMPACT_ATOMS: atom_id res chain seq x y z
N MET A 1 47.22 -17.59 -38.84
CA MET A 1 46.68 -16.21 -38.83
C MET A 1 45.20 -16.31 -38.44
N LYS A 2 44.83 -15.65 -37.35
CA LYS A 2 43.53 -15.77 -36.67
C LYS A 2 42.46 -14.98 -37.40
N VAL A 3 41.29 -15.58 -37.63
CA VAL A 3 40.06 -14.85 -37.90
C VAL A 3 38.96 -15.50 -37.06
N PHE A 4 38.59 -14.85 -35.96
CA PHE A 4 37.36 -15.15 -35.24
C PHE A 4 36.47 -13.92 -35.36
N THR A 5 35.43 -14.05 -36.18
CA THR A 5 34.31 -13.13 -36.30
C THR A 5 33.54 -13.10 -34.98
N ALA A 6 33.49 -11.93 -34.33
CA ALA A 6 32.62 -11.67 -33.19
C ALA A 6 31.22 -11.30 -33.71
N LEU A 7 30.26 -12.20 -33.57
CA LEU A 7 28.83 -11.90 -33.73
C LEU A 7 28.31 -11.35 -32.40
N ALA A 8 28.02 -10.05 -32.36
CA ALA A 8 27.26 -9.44 -31.29
C ALA A 8 25.77 -9.76 -31.48
N ALA A 9 25.19 -10.55 -30.57
CA ALA A 9 23.75 -10.77 -30.52
C ALA A 9 23.11 -9.71 -29.60
N TRP A 10 22.29 -8.86 -30.18
CA TRP A 10 21.52 -7.82 -29.51
C TRP A 10 20.23 -8.39 -28.89
N THR A 11 19.85 -7.82 -27.73
CA THR A 11 18.51 -7.68 -27.16
C THR A 11 17.68 -8.94 -26.86
N VAL A 12 17.50 -9.23 -25.57
CA VAL A 12 16.29 -9.91 -25.07
C VAL A 12 15.45 -8.87 -24.32
N THR A 13 14.59 -8.18 -25.07
CA THR A 13 13.41 -7.54 -24.50
C THR A 13 12.23 -8.42 -24.88
N SER A 14 11.36 -8.70 -23.91
CA SER A 14 10.13 -9.52 -24.01
C SER A 14 10.31 -11.01 -23.70
N ALA A 15 10.31 -11.35 -22.42
CA ALA A 15 9.88 -12.66 -21.93
C ALA A 15 8.95 -12.50 -20.72
N CYS A 16 7.81 -11.82 -20.93
CA CYS A 16 6.63 -11.98 -20.08
C CYS A 16 5.45 -12.49 -20.93
N LEU A 17 5.72 -13.45 -21.81
CA LEU A 17 4.68 -14.18 -22.52
C LEU A 17 4.83 -15.67 -22.21
N ASN A 18 3.90 -16.13 -21.35
CA ASN A 18 3.42 -17.51 -21.24
C ASN A 18 4.43 -18.60 -20.84
N VAL A 19 5.08 -18.49 -19.68
CA VAL A 19 5.65 -19.65 -18.98
C VAL A 19 5.06 -19.74 -17.57
N PRO A 20 4.25 -20.78 -17.24
CA PRO A 20 3.62 -20.92 -15.92
C PRO A 20 4.63 -21.06 -14.77
N VAL A 21 5.83 -21.59 -15.06
CA VAL A 21 6.84 -21.97 -14.07
C VAL A 21 7.61 -20.76 -13.50
N ALA A 22 7.71 -19.65 -14.24
CA ALA A 22 8.38 -18.44 -13.73
C ALA A 22 7.54 -17.67 -12.69
N ARG A 23 6.22 -17.93 -12.61
CA ARG A 23 5.32 -17.27 -11.65
C ARG A 23 5.62 -17.62 -10.20
N GLN A 24 6.28 -18.74 -9.93
CA GLN A 24 6.58 -19.20 -8.57
C GLN A 24 7.96 -18.78 -8.07
N LEU A 25 8.88 -18.34 -8.95
CA LEU A 25 10.25 -17.99 -8.57
C LEU A 25 10.47 -16.48 -8.46
N LEU A 26 9.59 -15.67 -9.04
CA LEU A 26 9.57 -14.21 -8.89
C LEU A 26 8.15 -13.83 -8.46
N GLY A 27 7.92 -13.67 -7.16
CA GLY A 27 6.66 -13.15 -6.58
C GLY A 27 6.40 -11.69 -6.94
N GLY A 28 6.58 -11.33 -8.22
CA GLY A 28 6.52 -9.99 -8.76
C GLY A 28 5.12 -9.69 -9.26
N ILE A 29 4.51 -8.66 -8.67
CA ILE A 29 3.34 -7.99 -9.21
C ILE A 29 3.73 -7.42 -10.59
N CYS A 30 3.07 -7.89 -11.64
CA CYS A 30 3.30 -7.42 -13.01
C CYS A 30 2.32 -6.28 -13.37
N ALA A 31 2.61 -5.54 -14.44
CA ALA A 31 1.75 -4.44 -14.90
C ALA A 31 0.29 -4.86 -15.17
N ARG A 32 0.08 -6.11 -15.62
CA ARG A 32 -1.26 -6.67 -15.79
C ARG A 32 -1.98 -6.84 -14.45
N ASP A 33 -1.29 -7.31 -13.42
CA ASP A 33 -1.90 -7.52 -12.10
C ASP A 33 -2.36 -6.19 -11.47
N THR A 34 -1.60 -5.11 -11.68
CA THR A 34 -1.99 -3.76 -11.23
C THR A 34 -3.16 -3.19 -12.03
N ALA A 35 -3.26 -3.52 -13.32
CA ALA A 35 -4.42 -3.12 -14.14
C ALA A 35 -5.68 -3.87 -13.70
N ASP A 36 -5.60 -5.19 -13.54
CA ASP A 36 -6.70 -6.03 -13.05
C ASP A 36 -7.17 -5.58 -11.66
N LEU A 37 -6.24 -5.21 -10.76
CA LEU A 37 -6.59 -4.61 -9.47
C LEU A 37 -7.28 -3.26 -9.64
N GLY A 38 -6.74 -2.37 -10.50
CA GLY A 38 -7.31 -1.06 -10.77
C GLY A 38 -8.77 -1.10 -11.24
N GLU A 39 -9.16 -2.11 -12.01
CA GLU A 39 -10.55 -2.33 -12.45
C GLU A 39 -11.51 -2.70 -11.30
N ARG A 40 -10.99 -3.24 -10.19
CA ARG A 40 -11.78 -3.63 -9.00
C ARG A 40 -11.94 -2.48 -8.01
N LEU A 41 -11.07 -1.48 -8.09
CA LEU A 41 -11.04 -0.36 -7.15
C LEU A 41 -11.93 0.79 -7.61
N SER A 42 -12.31 1.63 -6.65
CA SER A 42 -13.04 2.86 -6.90
C SER A 42 -12.19 3.87 -7.69
N PRO A 43 -12.82 4.82 -8.41
CA PRO A 43 -12.10 5.86 -9.16
C PRO A 43 -11.21 6.78 -8.30
N THR A 44 -11.41 6.81 -6.99
CA THR A 44 -10.64 7.62 -6.04
C THR A 44 -9.48 6.84 -5.39
N ALA A 45 -9.39 5.54 -5.64
CA ALA A 45 -8.26 4.74 -5.23
C ALA A 45 -7.01 5.07 -6.06
N LYS A 46 -5.83 4.85 -5.48
CA LYS A 46 -4.55 5.07 -6.16
C LYS A 46 -3.68 3.84 -5.99
N ILE A 47 -2.93 3.51 -7.04
CA ILE A 47 -1.96 2.42 -7.03
C ILE A 47 -0.60 3.01 -7.39
N TYR A 48 0.38 2.82 -6.52
CA TYR A 48 1.75 3.26 -6.76
C TYR A 48 2.69 2.08 -6.87
N GLN A 49 3.55 2.12 -7.89
CA GLN A 49 4.53 1.09 -8.20
C GLN A 49 5.95 1.56 -7.86
N PRO A 50 6.88 0.63 -7.56
CA PRO A 50 8.27 0.96 -7.27
C PRO A 50 8.91 1.83 -8.35
N GLY A 51 9.75 2.79 -7.93
CA GLY A 51 10.44 3.71 -8.83
C GLY A 51 9.70 5.03 -9.10
N THR A 52 8.47 5.20 -8.62
CA THR A 52 7.72 6.46 -8.68
C THR A 52 7.94 7.31 -7.42
N ALA A 53 7.83 8.64 -7.54
CA ALA A 53 7.96 9.56 -6.40
C ALA A 53 6.82 9.37 -5.38
N GLU A 54 5.63 9.05 -5.87
CA GLU A 54 4.44 8.75 -5.10
C GLU A 54 4.61 7.47 -4.29
N PHE A 55 5.19 6.42 -4.88
CA PHE A 55 5.53 5.20 -4.16
C PHE A 55 6.52 5.48 -3.04
N ILE A 56 7.63 6.18 -3.33
CA ILE A 56 8.64 6.53 -2.33
C ILE A 56 8.00 7.30 -1.17
N THR A 57 7.18 8.31 -1.50
CA THR A 57 6.51 9.16 -0.53
C THR A 57 5.52 8.37 0.32
N ALA A 58 4.71 7.51 -0.29
CA ALA A 58 3.74 6.70 0.42
C ALA A 58 4.42 5.64 1.28
N SER A 59 5.44 4.94 0.77
CA SER A 59 6.14 3.89 1.54
C SER A 59 7.14 4.40 2.56
N THR A 60 7.36 5.73 2.65
CA THR A 60 8.28 6.31 3.63
C THR A 60 7.73 6.13 5.04
N ARG A 61 8.59 5.69 5.96
CA ARG A 61 8.25 5.46 7.36
C ARG A 61 8.86 6.53 8.25
N TRP A 62 8.21 6.82 9.38
CA TRP A 62 8.78 7.71 10.39
C TRP A 62 10.05 7.12 11.02
N SER A 63 10.07 5.79 11.21
CA SER A 63 11.24 5.06 11.70
C SER A 63 11.81 4.16 10.61
N ASN A 64 13.14 4.18 10.49
CA ASN A 64 13.90 3.26 9.62
C ASN A 64 14.21 1.92 10.31
N LEU A 65 13.81 1.72 11.57
CA LEU A 65 14.04 0.47 12.29
C LEU A 65 13.27 -0.68 11.63
N ASN A 66 13.98 -1.57 10.93
CA ASN A 66 13.41 -2.71 10.21
C ASN A 66 12.18 -2.33 9.38
N ALA A 67 12.34 -1.36 8.49
CA ALA A 67 11.26 -0.95 7.60
C ALA A 67 10.82 -2.11 6.69
N PRO A 68 9.50 -2.28 6.45
CA PRO A 68 9.00 -3.26 5.49
C PRO A 68 9.39 -2.85 4.07
N LYS A 69 9.38 -3.81 3.14
CA LYS A 69 9.71 -3.61 1.72
C LYS A 69 8.51 -3.98 0.85
N PRO A 70 7.49 -3.11 0.73
CA PRO A 70 6.38 -3.36 -0.18
C PRO A 70 6.83 -3.33 -1.64
N ASN A 71 6.10 -4.00 -2.52
CA ASN A 71 6.26 -3.92 -3.98
C ASN A 71 5.09 -3.23 -4.66
N LEU A 72 4.07 -2.84 -3.89
CA LEU A 72 2.90 -2.11 -4.33
C LEU A 72 2.35 -1.34 -3.15
N VAL A 73 2.00 -0.08 -3.38
CA VAL A 73 1.20 0.70 -2.42
C VAL A 73 -0.17 0.92 -3.03
N VAL A 74 -1.22 0.57 -2.29
CA VAL A 74 -2.59 0.93 -2.64
C VAL A 74 -3.07 1.97 -1.63
N VAL A 75 -3.63 3.06 -2.14
CA VAL A 75 -4.29 4.10 -1.35
C VAL A 75 -5.80 3.96 -1.59
N PRO A 76 -6.55 3.30 -0.68
CA PRO A 76 -7.99 3.10 -0.80
C PRO A 76 -8.73 4.44 -0.83
N GLY A 77 -9.74 4.58 -1.69
CA GLY A 77 -10.67 5.71 -1.69
C GLY A 77 -11.96 5.41 -0.91
N THR A 78 -12.29 4.14 -0.73
CA THR A 78 -13.46 3.62 -0.01
C THR A 78 -13.08 2.41 0.86
N GLU A 79 -13.97 1.99 1.75
CA GLU A 79 -13.80 0.75 2.53
C GLU A 79 -13.73 -0.49 1.61
N ASN A 80 -14.47 -0.49 0.50
CA ASN A 80 -14.46 -1.61 -0.44
C ASN A 80 -13.10 -1.76 -1.15
N ASP A 81 -12.37 -0.67 -1.35
CA ASP A 81 -11.02 -0.74 -1.93
C ASP A 81 -10.05 -1.50 -1.02
N VAL A 82 -10.21 -1.39 0.31
CA VAL A 82 -9.44 -2.20 1.27
C VAL A 82 -9.78 -3.68 1.08
N VAL A 83 -11.07 -4.00 0.95
CA VAL A 83 -11.54 -5.38 0.75
C VAL A 83 -10.96 -5.98 -0.52
N GLU A 84 -11.08 -5.28 -1.66
CA GLU A 84 -10.57 -5.77 -2.93
C GLU A 84 -9.04 -5.86 -2.95
N THR A 85 -8.34 -4.95 -2.26
CA THR A 85 -6.88 -5.03 -2.11
C THR A 85 -6.45 -6.25 -1.30
N VAL A 86 -7.14 -6.57 -0.21
CA VAL A 86 -6.86 -7.77 0.60
C VAL A 86 -7.17 -9.05 -0.18
N LYS A 87 -8.30 -9.08 -0.92
CA LYS A 87 -8.62 -10.21 -1.82
C LYS A 87 -7.53 -10.41 -2.86
N PHE A 88 -7.10 -9.35 -3.53
CA PHE A 88 -5.99 -9.38 -4.48
C PHE A 88 -4.70 -9.91 -3.84
N ALA A 89 -4.31 -9.39 -2.67
CA ALA A 89 -3.12 -9.86 -1.97
C ALA A 89 -3.21 -11.36 -1.65
N ASN A 90 -4.36 -11.84 -1.18
CA ASN A 90 -4.60 -13.26 -0.91
C ASN A 90 -4.56 -14.12 -2.18
N GLU A 91 -5.22 -13.70 -3.26
CA GLU A 91 -5.20 -14.37 -4.56
C GLU A 91 -3.78 -14.51 -5.12
N LYS A 92 -2.91 -13.53 -4.83
CA LYS A 92 -1.49 -13.52 -5.21
C LYS A 92 -0.57 -14.14 -4.15
N SER A 93 -1.10 -14.58 -3.02
CA SER A 93 -0.31 -15.08 -1.88
C SER A 93 0.76 -14.08 -1.41
N LEU A 94 0.43 -12.79 -1.44
CA LEU A 94 1.29 -11.71 -0.99
C LEU A 94 0.93 -11.32 0.45
N PRO A 95 1.92 -11.11 1.33
CA PRO A 95 1.65 -10.47 2.61
C PRO A 95 1.18 -9.03 2.37
N PHE A 96 0.40 -8.51 3.29
CA PHE A 96 -0.07 -7.13 3.24
C PHE A 96 0.07 -6.43 4.58
N LEU A 97 0.25 -5.11 4.53
CA LEU A 97 0.38 -4.25 5.70
C LEU A 97 -0.54 -3.04 5.53
N ALA A 98 -1.55 -2.92 6.38
CA ALA A 98 -2.32 -1.69 6.49
C ALA A 98 -1.61 -0.70 7.41
N TYR A 99 -1.53 0.57 7.01
CA TYR A 99 -0.93 1.62 7.83
C TYR A 99 -1.54 3.00 7.56
N ASN A 100 -1.32 3.89 8.53
CA ASN A 100 -1.74 5.29 8.47
C ASN A 100 -0.58 6.21 8.88
N GLY A 101 -0.49 6.63 10.15
CA GLY A 101 0.46 7.65 10.61
C GLY A 101 1.94 7.26 10.63
N MET A 102 2.33 6.11 10.06
CA MET A 102 3.73 5.67 9.87
C MET A 102 4.61 5.54 11.14
N HIS A 103 4.10 5.84 12.33
CA HIS A 103 4.84 5.90 13.60
C HIS A 103 5.09 4.54 14.29
N GLY A 104 4.55 3.43 13.76
CA GLY A 104 4.86 2.10 14.30
C GLY A 104 6.33 1.75 14.11
N ALA A 105 7.06 1.54 15.21
CA ALA A 105 8.49 1.21 15.24
C ALA A 105 8.74 -0.14 15.92
N ILE A 106 8.34 -1.22 15.25
CA ILE A 106 8.50 -2.60 15.74
C ILE A 106 9.31 -3.43 14.75
N THR A 107 10.19 -4.30 15.26
CA THR A 107 11.14 -5.05 14.42
C THR A 107 10.48 -6.10 13.52
N THR A 108 9.24 -6.50 13.82
CA THR A 108 8.46 -7.46 13.04
C THR A 108 8.01 -6.91 11.68
N LEU A 109 7.97 -5.59 11.51
CA LEU A 109 7.61 -4.97 10.23
C LEU A 109 8.57 -5.37 9.11
N GLY A 110 9.86 -5.42 9.40
CA GLY A 110 10.90 -5.81 8.43
C GLY A 110 10.84 -7.28 8.01
N LYS A 111 9.96 -8.10 8.59
CA LYS A 111 9.70 -9.46 8.07
C LYS A 111 8.97 -9.43 6.73
N MET A 112 8.30 -8.33 6.40
CA MET A 112 7.67 -8.12 5.10
C MET A 112 8.73 -7.64 4.10
N GLU A 113 9.37 -8.59 3.42
CA GLU A 113 10.40 -8.35 2.39
C GLU A 113 9.82 -8.14 0.98
N SER A 114 8.53 -8.40 0.82
CA SER A 114 7.73 -8.15 -0.38
C SER A 114 6.26 -7.99 0.02
N GLY A 115 5.41 -7.49 -0.87
CA GLY A 115 3.94 -7.53 -0.70
C GLY A 115 3.23 -6.21 -0.93
N VAL A 116 2.00 -6.10 -0.40
CA VAL A 116 1.11 -4.94 -0.62
C VAL A 116 1.01 -4.07 0.62
N GLU A 117 1.40 -2.81 0.51
CA GLU A 117 1.12 -1.82 1.53
C GLU A 117 -0.24 -1.15 1.24
N ILE A 118 -1.09 -1.03 2.26
CA ILE A 118 -2.43 -0.44 2.17
C ILE A 118 -2.44 0.86 2.97
N TYR A 119 -2.31 1.99 2.28
CA TYR A 119 -2.25 3.31 2.88
C TYR A 119 -3.65 3.89 3.07
N ILE A 120 -4.23 3.76 4.26
CA ILE A 120 -5.64 4.09 4.50
C ILE A 120 -5.90 5.58 4.78
N ASN A 121 -4.99 6.50 4.42
CA ASN A 121 -5.11 7.92 4.80
C ASN A 121 -6.33 8.64 4.21
N GLN A 122 -6.84 8.24 3.06
CA GLN A 122 -8.04 8.86 2.48
C GLN A 122 -9.30 8.48 3.27
N LEU A 123 -9.27 7.38 4.04
CA LEU A 123 -10.36 6.95 4.93
C LEU A 123 -10.27 7.67 6.28
N SER A 124 -10.19 9.00 6.23
CA SER A 124 -10.05 9.91 7.39
C SER A 124 -11.31 10.73 7.60
N GLY A 125 -11.67 10.97 8.86
CA GLY A 125 -12.80 11.81 9.22
C GLY A 125 -13.18 11.62 10.68
N VAL A 126 -13.84 12.63 11.24
CA VAL A 126 -14.40 12.61 12.59
C VAL A 126 -15.83 13.15 12.50
N GLU A 127 -16.80 12.30 12.82
CA GLU A 127 -18.21 12.66 12.88
C GLU A 127 -18.67 12.54 14.32
N VAL A 128 -18.95 13.67 14.99
CA VAL A 128 -19.54 13.68 16.33
C VAL A 128 -21.05 13.44 16.20
N ALA A 129 -21.58 12.48 16.95
CA ALA A 129 -23.01 12.19 16.96
C ALA A 129 -23.81 13.41 17.42
N SER A 130 -25.06 13.53 16.98
CA SER A 130 -25.92 14.67 17.30
C SER A 130 -26.19 14.84 18.80
N ASP A 131 -26.12 13.76 19.58
CA ASP A 131 -26.22 13.80 21.04
C ASP A 131 -24.91 14.19 21.75
N GLY A 132 -23.81 14.30 21.00
CA GLY A 132 -22.47 14.63 21.48
C GLY A 132 -21.85 13.58 22.39
N LYS A 133 -22.34 12.34 22.41
CA LYS A 133 -21.86 11.27 23.30
C LYS A 133 -20.88 10.31 22.64
N THR A 134 -20.88 10.22 21.31
CA THR A 134 -20.01 9.34 20.54
C THR A 134 -19.43 10.08 19.34
N ALA A 135 -18.33 9.55 18.81
CA ALA A 135 -17.75 10.01 17.56
C ALA A 135 -17.37 8.81 16.69
N LYS A 136 -17.68 8.89 15.39
CA LYS A 136 -17.19 7.94 14.38
C LYS A 136 -15.88 8.50 13.81
N ILE A 137 -14.81 7.70 13.88
CA ILE A 137 -13.48 8.10 13.43
C ILE A 137 -13.04 7.16 12.31
N GLY A 138 -12.66 7.72 11.16
CA GLY A 138 -12.11 6.94 10.05
C GLY A 138 -10.74 6.36 10.40
N GLY A 139 -10.41 5.15 9.93
CA GLY A 139 -9.15 4.47 10.27
C GLY A 139 -7.88 5.21 9.83
N GLY A 140 -7.97 6.05 8.80
CA GLY A 140 -6.90 6.93 8.33
C GLY A 140 -6.71 8.20 9.17
N THR A 141 -7.57 8.45 10.15
CA THR A 141 -7.58 9.74 10.86
C THR A 141 -6.33 9.90 11.71
N ARG A 142 -5.65 11.03 11.57
CA ARG A 142 -4.50 11.40 12.42
C ARG A 142 -5.00 11.98 13.74
N SER A 143 -4.27 11.73 14.82
CA SER A 143 -4.64 12.18 16.17
C SER A 143 -4.92 13.68 16.26
N LYS A 144 -4.19 14.52 15.51
CA LYS A 144 -4.44 15.98 15.48
C LYS A 144 -5.88 16.30 15.05
N LEU A 145 -6.38 15.67 13.98
CA LEU A 145 -7.74 15.92 13.50
C LEU A 145 -8.77 15.44 14.52
N VAL A 146 -8.52 14.31 15.20
CA VAL A 146 -9.37 13.85 16.32
C VAL A 146 -9.42 14.88 17.44
N THR A 147 -8.25 15.34 17.92
CA THR A 147 -8.16 16.31 19.00
C THR A 147 -8.84 17.63 18.65
N ASP A 148 -8.55 18.19 17.48
CA ASP A 148 -9.10 19.48 17.06
C ASP A 148 -10.63 19.43 16.93
N THR A 149 -11.17 18.44 16.20
CA THR A 149 -12.62 18.31 15.98
C THR A 149 -13.38 18.07 17.28
N LEU A 150 -12.85 17.25 18.19
CA LEU A 150 -13.51 17.03 19.48
C LEU A 150 -13.43 18.28 20.35
N TRP A 151 -12.29 18.98 20.37
CA TRP A 151 -12.13 20.20 21.15
C TRP A 151 -13.09 21.30 20.70
N GLU A 152 -13.25 21.50 19.39
CA GLU A 152 -14.24 22.42 18.81
C GLU A 152 -15.68 22.09 19.23
N ALA A 153 -15.99 20.81 19.46
CA ALA A 153 -17.28 20.35 19.97
C ALA A 153 -17.40 20.36 21.51
N GLY A 154 -16.38 20.85 22.23
CA GLY A 154 -16.33 20.81 23.70
C GLY A 154 -16.18 19.39 24.26
N LYS A 155 -15.48 18.52 23.53
CA LYS A 155 -15.28 17.08 23.84
C LYS A 155 -13.80 16.72 23.82
N GLN A 156 -13.48 15.55 24.37
CA GLN A 156 -12.17 14.92 24.34
C GLN A 156 -12.29 13.40 24.47
N THR A 157 -11.25 12.65 24.09
CA THR A 157 -11.14 11.21 24.37
C THR A 157 -10.36 10.98 25.67
N GLY A 158 -11.02 10.49 26.73
CA GLY A 158 -10.43 10.22 28.04
C GLY A 158 -11.37 10.61 29.18
N GLU A 159 -11.31 9.91 30.32
CA GLU A 159 -12.00 10.32 31.56
C GLU A 159 -11.15 11.35 32.32
N PHE A 160 -11.81 12.35 32.92
CA PHE A 160 -11.25 13.22 33.95
C PHE A 160 -12.26 13.35 35.10
#